data_AF-A0A3S4KPS1-F1
#
_entry.id   AF-A0A3S4KPS1-F1
#
_cell.length_a   1.000
_cell.length_b   1.000
_cell.length_c   1.000
_cell.angle_alpha   90.00
_cell.angle_beta   90.00
_cell.angle_gamma   90.00
#
_symmetry.space_group_name_H-M   'P 1'
#
loop_
_entity.id
_entity.type
_entity.pdbx_description
1 polymer ?
#
loop_
_entity_poly.entity_id
_entity_poly.type
_entity_poly.pdbx_seq_one_letter_code
_entity_poly.pdbx_strand_id
1 'polypeptide(L)'
;MTYQTLNVKNDLSHFPVPFFDPRDNRTNTLPMVFAGAPDVGLQQASAIVASWFGSRSGWRGQNFPVLYNQLPDRNAIVFATNDKRPDFLRDHPAVKAPVIEMINHPQNPYVKLLVVFGRDDKDLLQAAKGIAQGNILFRGESVVVNEVKPLLRVSRTMRRTGCVPIVRSPLVN
;
A
#
# COMPACT_ATOMS: atom_id res chain seq x y z
N MET A 1 2.54 -38.76 -10.26
CA MET A 1 1.63 -37.62 -10.01
C MET A 1 2.49 -36.36 -9.90
N THR A 2 2.64 -35.62 -10.99
CA THR A 2 3.50 -34.43 -11.08
C THR A 2 2.70 -33.23 -10.61
N TYR A 3 3.03 -32.68 -9.44
CA TYR A 3 2.44 -31.43 -8.96
C TYR A 3 2.91 -30.30 -9.87
N GLN A 4 2.02 -29.82 -10.74
CA GLN A 4 2.24 -28.60 -11.51
C GLN A 4 2.10 -27.42 -10.54
N THR A 5 3.24 -26.97 -10.03
CA THR A 5 3.33 -25.84 -9.12
C THR A 5 2.86 -24.59 -9.85
N LEU A 6 1.65 -24.15 -9.52
CA LEU A 6 1.06 -22.92 -10.06
C LEU A 6 1.96 -21.76 -9.64
N ASN A 7 2.70 -21.20 -10.60
CA ASN A 7 3.48 -19.99 -10.38
C ASN A 7 2.49 -18.89 -10.00
N VAL A 8 2.47 -18.47 -8.73
CA VAL A 8 1.60 -17.38 -8.28
C VAL A 8 2.03 -16.15 -9.08
N LYS A 9 1.21 -15.76 -10.06
CA LYS A 9 1.51 -14.57 -10.88
C LYS A 9 1.65 -13.38 -9.94
N ASN A 10 2.62 -12.51 -10.23
CA ASN A 10 2.72 -11.24 -9.54
C ASN A 10 1.53 -10.38 -9.97
N ASP A 11 0.47 -10.38 -9.17
CA ASP A 11 -0.72 -9.60 -9.44
C ASP A 11 -1.11 -8.80 -8.20
N LEU A 12 -0.89 -7.48 -8.27
CA LEU A 12 -1.28 -6.54 -7.23
C LEU A 12 -2.81 -6.40 -7.14
N SER A 13 -3.59 -6.96 -8.07
CA SER A 13 -5.07 -6.95 -8.02
C SER A 13 -5.63 -7.62 -6.76
N HIS A 14 -4.87 -8.49 -6.11
CA HIS A 14 -5.23 -9.17 -4.86
C HIS A 14 -4.59 -8.53 -3.61
N PHE A 15 -3.91 -7.40 -3.76
CA PHE A 15 -3.34 -6.66 -2.64
C PHE A 15 -4.43 -6.34 -1.60
N PRO A 16 -4.19 -6.60 -0.30
CA PRO A 16 -2.90 -6.82 0.35
C PRO A 16 -2.42 -8.27 0.52
N VAL A 17 -3.07 -9.29 -0.04
CA VAL A 17 -2.57 -10.67 -0.02
C VAL A 17 -1.38 -10.78 -0.99
N PRO A 18 -0.23 -11.40 -0.62
CA PRO A 18 0.04 -12.26 0.54
C PRO A 18 0.71 -11.56 1.74
N PHE A 19 0.76 -10.22 1.77
CA PHE A 19 1.37 -9.45 2.87
C PHE A 19 0.47 -9.35 4.10
N PHE A 20 -0.85 -9.36 3.89
CA PHE A 20 -1.84 -9.41 4.95
C PHE A 20 -3.07 -10.19 4.46
N ASP A 21 -3.42 -11.26 5.16
CA ASP A 21 -4.67 -12.00 4.96
C ASP A 21 -5.58 -11.81 6.18
N PRO A 22 -6.75 -11.16 6.05
CA PRO A 22 -7.69 -11.00 7.16
C PRO A 22 -8.30 -12.32 7.65
N ARG A 23 -8.16 -13.41 6.88
CA ARG A 23 -8.66 -14.76 7.22
C ARG A 23 -7.64 -15.57 8.02
N ASP A 24 -6.37 -15.16 8.03
CA ASP A 24 -5.34 -15.81 8.84
C ASP A 24 -5.36 -15.22 10.27
N ASN A 25 -5.49 -16.11 11.26
CA ASN A 25 -5.56 -15.72 12.67
C ASN A 25 -4.19 -15.68 13.38
N ARG A 26 -3.09 -15.89 12.65
CA ARG A 26 -1.73 -15.86 13.20
C ARG A 26 -1.19 -14.43 13.32
N THR A 27 -0.26 -14.20 14.25
CA THR A 27 0.53 -12.97 14.31
C THR A 27 1.30 -12.81 13.01
N ASN A 28 1.06 -11.71 12.30
CA ASN A 28 1.73 -11.44 11.04
C ASN A 28 3.08 -10.75 11.31
N THR A 29 4.16 -11.31 10.78
CA THR A 29 5.48 -10.70 10.82
C THR A 29 5.84 -10.26 9.41
N LEU A 30 5.92 -8.94 9.21
CA LEU A 30 6.13 -8.33 7.91
C LEU A 30 7.41 -7.48 7.95
N PRO A 31 8.57 -8.05 7.57
CA PRO A 31 9.83 -7.33 7.60
C PRO A 31 9.82 -6.10 6.70
N MET A 32 10.45 -5.03 7.16
CA MET A 32 10.71 -3.82 6.40
C MET A 32 12.19 -3.75 6.05
N VAL A 33 12.50 -3.85 4.77
CA VAL A 33 13.87 -3.92 4.26
C VAL A 33 14.27 -2.56 3.69
N PHE A 34 15.44 -2.09 4.09
CA PHE A 34 16.06 -0.87 3.57
C PHE A 34 17.46 -1.18 3.03
N ALA A 35 17.98 -0.35 2.13
CA ALA A 35 19.36 -0.47 1.63
C ALA A 35 20.43 -0.25 2.73
N GLY A 36 20.08 0.46 3.79
CA GLY A 36 20.96 0.82 4.91
C GLY A 36 20.18 1.64 5.93
N ALA A 37 20.88 2.47 6.72
CA ALA A 37 20.22 3.37 7.66
C ALA A 37 19.23 4.30 6.92
N PRO A 38 17.93 4.23 7.22
CA PRO A 38 16.92 5.00 6.51
C PRO A 38 17.01 6.47 6.93
N ASP A 39 16.91 7.37 5.96
CA ASP A 39 16.74 8.79 6.24
C ASP A 39 15.31 9.09 6.74
N VAL A 40 15.05 10.36 7.05
CA VAL A 40 13.75 10.81 7.55
C VAL A 40 12.62 10.51 6.54
N GLY A 41 12.89 10.61 5.24
CA GLY A 41 11.90 10.34 4.19
C GLY A 41 11.49 8.86 4.16
N LEU A 42 12.48 7.96 4.16
CA LEU A 42 12.30 6.51 4.23
C LEU A 42 11.59 6.09 5.53
N GLN A 43 11.99 6.64 6.68
CA GLN A 43 11.35 6.36 7.97
C GLN A 43 9.88 6.79 7.98
N GLN A 44 9.58 7.95 7.42
CA GLN A 44 8.20 8.44 7.35
C GLN A 44 7.36 7.61 6.38
N ALA A 45 7.90 7.24 5.22
CA ALA A 45 7.24 6.35 4.28
C ALA A 45 6.94 4.99 4.90
N SER A 46 7.91 4.39 5.60
CA SER A 46 7.71 3.12 6.30
C SER A 46 6.70 3.23 7.44
N ALA A 47 6.69 4.33 8.18
CA ALA A 47 5.71 4.57 9.25
C ALA A 47 4.28 4.66 8.70
N ILE A 48 4.08 5.30 7.54
CA ILE A 48 2.77 5.38 6.87
C ILE A 48 2.29 3.97 6.49
N VAL A 49 3.16 3.17 5.86
CA VAL A 49 2.82 1.80 5.44
C VAL A 49 2.57 0.92 6.68
N ALA A 50 3.43 0.99 7.70
CA ALA A 50 3.26 0.28 8.97
C ALA A 50 1.93 0.62 9.63
N SER A 51 1.56 1.91 9.66
CA SER A 51 0.30 2.38 10.23
C SER A 51 -0.90 1.83 9.46
N TRP A 52 -0.84 1.80 8.13
CA TRP A 52 -1.90 1.22 7.31
C TRP A 52 -2.07 -0.28 7.58
N PHE A 53 -0.98 -1.06 7.58
CA PHE A 53 -1.04 -2.49 7.91
C PHE A 53 -1.50 -2.72 9.36
N GLY A 54 -1.00 -1.93 10.31
CA GLY A 54 -1.41 -1.96 11.70
C GLY A 54 -2.91 -1.73 11.88
N SER A 55 -3.48 -0.76 11.16
CA SER A 55 -4.93 -0.50 11.17
C SER A 55 -5.77 -1.68 10.66
N ARG A 56 -5.20 -2.52 9.78
CA ARG A 56 -5.85 -3.74 9.27
C ARG A 56 -5.69 -4.92 10.23
N SER A 57 -4.58 -4.98 10.98
CA SER A 57 -4.29 -6.08 11.92
C SER A 57 -5.19 -6.11 13.16
N GLY A 58 -5.81 -4.99 13.52
CA GLY A 58 -6.70 -4.88 14.66
C GLY A 58 -6.00 -5.30 15.96
N TRP A 59 -6.57 -6.25 16.68
CA TRP A 59 -6.07 -6.74 17.98
C TRP A 59 -5.07 -7.91 17.87
N ARG A 60 -4.76 -8.41 16.66
CA ARG A 60 -4.00 -9.67 16.46
C ARG A 60 -2.49 -9.52 16.64
N GLY A 61 -2.01 -8.29 16.80
CA GLY A 61 -0.59 -7.95 16.86
C GLY A 61 0.09 -8.08 15.50
N GLN A 62 0.94 -7.11 15.17
CA GLN A 62 1.75 -7.15 13.96
C GLN A 62 3.19 -6.76 14.29
N ASN A 63 4.13 -7.57 13.80
CA ASN A 63 5.56 -7.31 13.99
C ASN A 63 6.16 -6.81 12.67
N PHE A 64 6.91 -5.71 12.73
CA PHE A 64 7.58 -5.12 11.58
C PHE A 64 9.09 -5.08 11.84
N PRO A 65 9.79 -6.23 11.80
CA PRO A 65 11.23 -6.25 11.99
C PRO A 65 11.93 -5.48 10.88
N VAL A 66 12.89 -4.64 11.23
CA VAL A 66 13.66 -3.85 10.26
C VAL A 66 14.90 -4.63 9.86
N LEU A 67 15.12 -4.77 8.55
CA LEU A 67 16.28 -5.43 7.96
C LEU A 67 17.05 -4.44 7.09
N TYR A 68 18.37 -4.53 7.12
CA TYR A 68 19.26 -3.65 6.35
C TYR A 68 20.07 -4.47 5.36
N ASN A 69 19.92 -4.15 4.07
CA ASN A 69 20.60 -4.81 2.96
C ASN A 69 20.56 -6.35 3.04
N GLN A 70 19.46 -6.88 3.57
CA GLN A 70 19.30 -8.31 3.83
C GLN A 70 18.08 -8.80 3.07
N LEU A 71 18.24 -9.97 2.47
CA LEU A 71 17.16 -10.64 1.77
C LEU A 71 16.27 -11.35 2.80
N PRO A 72 14.97 -11.01 2.89
CA PRO A 72 14.07 -11.54 3.91
C PRO A 72 13.62 -12.97 3.59
N ASP A 73 13.49 -13.83 4.59
CA ASP A 73 13.06 -15.23 4.46
C ASP A 73 11.56 -15.41 4.12
N ARG A 74 10.79 -14.32 4.15
CA ARG A 74 9.33 -14.28 4.07
C ARG A 74 8.84 -13.04 3.34
N ASN A 75 7.51 -12.96 3.17
CA ASN A 75 6.90 -11.80 2.53
C ASN A 75 7.29 -10.53 3.26
N ALA A 76 7.77 -9.53 2.54
CA ALA A 76 8.36 -8.34 3.12
C ALA A 76 8.07 -7.10 2.27
N ILE A 77 8.21 -5.95 2.90
CA ILE A 77 8.13 -4.65 2.22
C ILE A 77 9.55 -4.12 2.08
N VAL A 78 9.95 -3.78 0.87
CA VAL A 78 11.26 -3.24 0.55
C VAL A 78 11.09 -1.78 0.18
N PHE A 79 11.82 -0.89 0.85
CA PHE A 79 11.85 0.52 0.50
C PHE A 79 13.17 0.85 -0.19
N ALA A 80 13.10 1.46 -1.35
CA ALA A 80 14.28 1.82 -2.11
C ALA A 80 14.08 3.12 -2.92
N THR A 81 15.19 3.78 -3.20
CA THR A 81 15.28 4.89 -4.16
C THR A 81 16.33 4.58 -5.23
N ASN A 82 16.40 5.39 -6.28
CA ASN A 82 17.43 5.23 -7.33
C ASN A 82 18.86 5.24 -6.76
N ASP A 83 19.09 6.04 -5.71
CA ASP A 83 20.40 6.16 -5.04
C ASP A 83 20.60 5.12 -3.92
N LYS A 84 19.51 4.72 -3.25
CA LYS A 84 19.54 3.82 -2.08
C LYS A 84 18.68 2.59 -2.33
N ARG A 85 19.30 1.53 -2.84
CA ARG A 85 18.64 0.25 -3.11
C ARG A 85 19.42 -0.92 -2.51
N PRO A 86 18.74 -1.92 -1.92
CA PRO A 86 19.38 -3.15 -1.46
C PRO A 86 20.09 -3.88 -2.60
N ASP A 87 21.09 -4.70 -2.28
CA ASP A 87 21.92 -5.41 -3.27
C ASP A 87 21.09 -6.29 -4.22
N PHE A 88 20.02 -6.91 -3.72
CA PHE A 88 19.13 -7.74 -4.55
C PHE A 88 18.26 -6.93 -5.54
N LEU A 89 18.22 -5.59 -5.42
CA LEU A 89 17.58 -4.66 -6.37
C LEU A 89 18.59 -3.81 -7.14
N ARG A 90 19.90 -4.11 -7.03
CA ARG A 90 20.95 -3.30 -7.66
C ARG A 90 20.84 -3.23 -9.17
N ASP A 91 20.39 -4.31 -9.80
CA ASP A 91 20.20 -4.39 -11.25
C ASP A 91 18.82 -3.89 -11.69
N HIS A 92 17.96 -3.48 -10.76
CA HIS A 92 16.65 -2.95 -11.08
C HIS A 92 16.78 -1.61 -11.83
N PRO A 93 16.02 -1.38 -12.92
CA PRO A 93 16.10 -0.11 -13.66
C PRO A 93 15.69 1.06 -12.75
N ALA A 94 16.36 2.20 -12.94
CA ALA A 94 15.99 3.42 -12.24
C ALA A 94 14.55 3.83 -12.60
N VAL A 95 13.74 4.16 -11.61
CA VAL A 95 12.37 4.62 -11.83
C VAL A 95 12.35 6.11 -12.14
N LYS A 96 11.35 6.51 -12.93
CA LYS A 96 11.09 7.92 -13.29
C LYS A 96 9.90 8.53 -12.54
N ALA A 97 9.21 7.74 -11.73
CA ALA A 97 8.00 8.11 -10.99
C ALA A 97 7.91 7.24 -9.72
N PRO A 98 7.00 7.55 -8.77
CA PRO A 98 6.69 6.67 -7.66
C PRO A 98 6.09 5.36 -8.18
N VAL A 99 6.72 4.23 -7.87
CA VAL A 99 6.28 2.90 -8.30
C VAL A 99 6.11 1.99 -7.10
N ILE A 100 5.05 1.19 -7.13
CA ILE A 100 4.85 0.08 -6.21
C ILE A 100 4.81 -1.18 -7.05
N GLU A 101 5.68 -2.12 -6.78
CA GLU A 101 5.77 -3.36 -7.54
C GLU A 101 5.83 -4.56 -6.61
N MET A 102 5.29 -5.68 -7.07
CA MET A 102 5.41 -6.95 -6.40
C MET A 102 6.33 -7.85 -7.21
N ILE A 103 7.47 -8.18 -6.61
CA ILE A 103 8.46 -9.07 -7.22
C ILE A 103 8.51 -10.40 -6.50
N ASN A 104 9.02 -11.41 -7.20
CA ASN A 104 9.33 -12.69 -6.59
C ASN A 104 10.61 -12.59 -5.79
N HIS A 105 10.68 -13.29 -4.66
CA HIS A 105 11.93 -13.49 -3.97
C HIS A 105 12.87 -14.33 -4.85
N PRO A 106 14.13 -13.90 -5.07
CA PRO A 106 15.03 -14.48 -6.07
C PRO A 106 15.37 -15.95 -5.78
N GLN A 107 15.33 -16.36 -4.52
CA GLN A 107 15.58 -17.76 -4.12
C GLN A 107 14.27 -18.57 -3.95
N ASN A 108 13.11 -17.91 -3.88
CA ASN A 108 11.85 -18.59 -3.57
C ASN A 108 10.64 -17.87 -4.21
N PRO A 109 10.07 -18.37 -5.33
CA PRO A 109 8.96 -17.70 -6.02
C PRO A 109 7.65 -17.66 -5.22
N TYR A 110 7.53 -18.41 -4.13
CA TYR A 110 6.36 -18.38 -3.23
C TYR A 110 6.39 -17.19 -2.26
N VAL A 111 7.57 -16.62 -2.03
CA VAL A 111 7.73 -15.43 -1.20
C VAL A 111 7.67 -14.20 -2.10
N LYS A 112 6.81 -13.25 -1.73
CA LYS A 112 6.60 -11.99 -2.47
C LYS A 112 7.24 -10.84 -1.74
N LEU A 113 7.89 -9.96 -2.48
CA LEU A 113 8.46 -8.71 -1.97
C LEU A 113 7.65 -7.55 -2.56
N LEU A 114 7.09 -6.72 -1.69
CA LEU A 114 6.45 -5.47 -2.10
C LEU A 114 7.53 -4.40 -2.12
N VAL A 115 7.98 -4.01 -3.31
CA VAL A 115 8.96 -2.94 -3.46
C VAL A 115 8.20 -1.62 -3.61
N VAL A 116 8.48 -0.70 -2.68
CA VAL A 116 8.06 0.70 -2.76
C VAL A 116 9.27 1.47 -3.26
N PHE A 117 9.18 1.93 -4.51
CA PHE A 117 10.28 2.51 -5.25
C PHE A 117 10.00 3.95 -5.64
N GLY A 118 10.97 4.82 -5.50
CA GLY A 118 10.85 6.24 -5.85
C GLY A 118 12.14 6.79 -6.45
N ARG A 119 12.04 7.89 -7.21
CA ARG A 119 13.25 8.62 -7.62
C ARG A 119 13.99 9.18 -6.41
N ASP A 120 13.23 9.75 -5.49
CA ASP A 120 13.68 10.42 -4.27
C ASP A 120 12.72 10.14 -3.10
N ASP A 121 13.01 10.73 -1.94
CA ASP A 121 12.21 10.60 -0.73
C ASP A 121 10.77 11.10 -0.90
N LYS A 122 10.53 12.09 -1.76
CA LYS A 122 9.20 12.65 -2.01
C LYS A 122 8.34 11.67 -2.78
N ASP A 123 8.90 11.08 -3.83
CA ASP A 123 8.25 10.04 -4.61
C ASP A 123 7.97 8.81 -3.73
N LEU A 124 8.91 8.42 -2.88
CA LEU A 124 8.73 7.31 -1.94
C LEU A 124 7.56 7.58 -0.97
N LEU A 125 7.47 8.79 -0.42
CA LEU A 125 6.36 9.21 0.42
C LEU A 125 5.03 9.20 -0.33
N GLN A 126 5.02 9.61 -1.60
CA GLN A 126 3.83 9.56 -2.45
C GLN A 126 3.38 8.12 -2.70
N ALA A 127 4.31 7.20 -2.97
CA ALA A 127 4.02 5.79 -3.11
C ALA A 127 3.42 5.20 -1.82
N ALA A 128 4.04 5.47 -0.67
CA ALA A 128 3.54 5.04 0.64
C ALA A 128 2.14 5.57 0.96
N LYS A 129 1.88 6.87 0.70
CA LYS A 129 0.55 7.48 0.86
C LYS A 129 -0.48 6.82 -0.05
N GLY A 130 -0.10 6.52 -1.28
CA GLY A 130 -0.98 5.84 -2.22
C GLY A 130 -1.40 4.45 -1.73
N ILE A 131 -0.48 3.67 -1.14
CA ILE A 131 -0.82 2.40 -0.46
C ILE A 131 -1.84 2.66 0.65
N ALA A 132 -1.56 3.65 1.52
CA ALA A 132 -2.39 3.94 2.67
C ALA A 132 -3.81 4.42 2.29
N GLN A 133 -3.93 5.13 1.18
CA GLN A 133 -5.21 5.63 0.68
C GLN A 133 -6.07 4.52 0.07
N GLY A 134 -5.49 3.37 -0.31
CA GLY A 134 -6.24 2.19 -0.78
C GLY A 134 -7.00 2.39 -2.11
N ASN A 135 -6.82 3.54 -2.76
CA ASN A 135 -7.51 3.91 -4.00
C ASN A 135 -6.64 3.72 -5.24
N ILE A 136 -5.44 3.15 -5.08
CA ILE A 136 -4.61 2.78 -6.22
C ILE A 136 -5.29 1.61 -6.93
N LEU A 137 -5.58 1.79 -8.22
CA LEU A 137 -5.95 0.68 -9.09
C LEU A 137 -4.70 -0.17 -9.34
N PHE A 138 -4.46 -1.08 -8.40
CA PHE A 138 -3.45 -2.12 -8.50
C PHE A 138 -3.76 -3.03 -9.69
N ARG A 139 -3.12 -2.80 -10.85
CA ARG A 139 -3.30 -3.60 -12.07
C ARG A 139 -1.96 -4.19 -12.48
N GLY A 140 -1.87 -5.52 -12.57
CA GLY A 140 -0.65 -6.22 -12.96
C GLY A 140 0.38 -6.32 -11.83
N GLU A 141 1.65 -6.48 -12.19
CA GLU A 141 2.76 -6.71 -11.24
C GLU A 141 3.34 -5.42 -10.63
N SER A 142 3.14 -4.28 -11.29
CA SER A 142 3.65 -2.97 -10.88
C SER A 142 2.63 -1.87 -11.15
N VAL A 143 2.57 -0.86 -10.29
CA VAL A 143 1.75 0.32 -10.46
C VAL A 143 2.54 1.60 -10.22
N VAL A 144 2.40 2.53 -11.15
CA VAL A 144 2.88 3.90 -11.01
C VAL A 144 1.83 4.72 -10.26
N VAL A 145 2.22 5.36 -9.15
CA VAL A 145 1.31 6.19 -8.34
C VAL A 145 1.16 7.57 -8.97
N ASN A 146 0.26 7.65 -9.95
CA ASN A 146 -0.21 8.91 -10.50
C ASN A 146 -1.13 9.58 -9.47
N GLU A 147 -0.97 10.90 -9.29
CA GLU A 147 -1.62 11.75 -8.28
C GLU A 147 -2.83 11.13 -7.58
N VAL A 148 -2.72 10.98 -6.26
CA VAL A 148 -3.79 10.42 -5.46
C VAL A 148 -4.94 11.41 -5.42
N LYS A 149 -5.93 11.20 -6.30
CA LYS A 149 -7.15 11.99 -6.34
C LYS A 149 -7.92 11.72 -5.03
N PRO A 150 -8.08 12.71 -4.14
CA PRO A 150 -8.95 12.55 -2.99
C PRO A 150 -10.35 12.31 -3.55
N LEU A 151 -11.02 11.24 -3.13
CA LEU A 151 -12.44 11.12 -3.40
C LEU A 151 -13.09 12.34 -2.75
N LEU A 152 -13.66 13.22 -3.56
CA LEU A 152 -14.57 14.26 -3.11
C LEU A 152 -15.64 13.55 -2.29
N ARG A 153 -15.54 13.64 -0.96
CA ARG A 153 -16.63 13.26 -0.07
C ARG A 153 -17.76 14.20 -0.39
N VAL A 154 -18.70 13.75 -1.21
CA VAL A 154 -19.98 14.42 -1.40
C VAL A 154 -20.69 14.30 -0.06
N SER A 155 -20.50 15.30 0.80
CA SER A 155 -21.31 15.51 1.97
C SER A 155 -22.74 15.56 1.48
N ARG A 156 -23.51 14.52 1.76
CA ARG A 156 -24.93 14.43 1.44
C ARG A 156 -25.60 15.52 2.27
N THR A 157 -25.76 16.71 1.69
CA THR A 157 -26.50 17.80 2.31
C THR A 157 -27.91 17.29 2.56
N MET A 158 -28.20 17.04 3.84
CA MET A 158 -29.53 16.69 4.32
C MET A 158 -30.45 17.85 3.94
N ARG A 159 -31.24 17.70 2.86
CA ARG A 159 -32.33 18.62 2.55
C ARG A 159 -33.30 18.53 3.73
N ARG A 160 -33.24 19.50 4.64
CA ARG A 160 -34.35 19.79 5.54
C ARG A 160 -35.54 20.10 4.64
N THR A 161 -36.50 19.17 4.64
CA THR A 161 -37.82 19.32 4.05
C THR A 161 -38.37 20.68 4.46
N GLY A 162 -38.63 21.53 3.47
CA GLY A 162 -39.21 22.85 3.70
C GLY A 162 -40.57 22.69 4.37
N CYS A 163 -40.72 23.31 5.54
CA CYS A 163 -42.04 23.68 6.05
C CYS A 163 -42.71 24.57 5.01
N VAL A 164 -43.79 24.08 4.41
CA VAL A 164 -44.71 24.88 3.62
C VAL A 164 -45.50 25.77 4.58
N PRO A 165 -45.49 27.11 4.43
CA PRO A 165 -46.36 27.96 5.22
C PRO A 165 -47.80 27.81 4.71
N ILE A 166 -48.72 27.39 5.60
CA ILE A 166 -50.17 27.47 5.38
C ILE A 166 -50.55 28.96 5.37
N VAL A 167 -50.85 29.49 4.18
CA VAL A 167 -51.50 30.79 4.02
C VAL A 167 -53.00 30.55 4.03
N ARG A 168 -53.69 31.01 5.08
CA ARG A 168 -55.16 31.02 5.14
C ARG A 168 -55.70 32.09 4.18
N SER A 169 -56.49 31.68 3.20
CA SER A 169 -57.29 32.56 2.35
C SER A 169 -58.41 33.24 3.15
N PRO A 170 -58.70 34.54 2.94
CA PRO A 170 -59.91 35.17 3.45
C PRO A 170 -61.10 34.88 2.52
N LEU A 171 -62.19 34.33 3.09
CA LEU A 171 -63.50 34.27 2.43
C LEU A 171 -64.21 35.61 2.64
N VAL A 172 -64.54 36.24 1.51
CA VAL A 172 -65.48 37.36 1.40
C VAL A 172 -66.88 36.76 1.37
N ASN A 173 -67.71 37.04 2.38
CA ASN A 173 -68.99 37.75 2.26
C ASN A 173 -69.60 37.93 3.66
#